data_AF-A0A1G3CQP6-F1
#
_entry.id   AF-A0A1G3CQP6-F1
#
_cell.length_a   1.000
_cell.length_b   1.000
_cell.length_c   1.000
_cell.angle_alpha   90.00
_cell.angle_beta   90.00
_cell.angle_gamma   90.00
#
_symmetry.space_group_name_H-M   'P 1'
#
loop_
_entity.id
_entity.type
_entity.pdbx_description
1 polymer ?
#
loop_
_entity_poly.entity_id
_entity_poly.type
_entity_poly.pdbx_seq_one_letter_code
_entity_poly.pdbx_strand_id
1 'polypeptide(L)'
;MRIYRNISESKRQTTDYDVLWNGEDQGLITSWETGRDKAKSDPELAARAKNGELVMLGWKGGVGKPLKTKNKYGGLLYVAMWQGLRGENLDIDLESEIRMICTRTGVPVTYTSNVKLLCASEESDD
;
A
#
# COMPACT_ATOMS: atom_id res chain seq x y z
N MET A 1 15.59 3.66 4.36
CA MET A 1 15.35 5.08 4.01
C MET A 1 13.88 5.35 4.26
N ARG A 2 13.57 6.29 5.16
CA ARG A 2 12.19 6.57 5.58
C ARG A 2 11.58 7.71 4.75
N ILE A 3 10.46 7.42 4.12
CA ILE A 3 9.64 8.38 3.39
C ILE A 3 8.48 8.79 4.29
N TYR A 4 8.42 10.07 4.61
CA TYR A 4 7.35 10.64 5.43
C TYR A 4 6.71 11.84 4.73
N ARG A 5 5.37 11.92 4.78
CA ARG A 5 4.60 13.13 4.42
C ARG A 5 3.36 13.27 5.28
N ASN A 6 3.08 14.51 5.69
CA ASN A 6 1.89 14.79 6.49
C ASN A 6 0.62 14.82 5.63
N ILE A 7 -0.49 14.29 6.13
CA ILE A 7 -1.78 14.26 5.42
C ILE A 7 -2.29 15.63 4.95
N SER A 8 -1.95 16.69 5.67
CA SER A 8 -2.32 18.07 5.33
C SER A 8 -1.46 18.67 4.22
N GLU A 9 -0.37 18.01 3.81
CA GLU A 9 0.44 18.51 2.71
C GLU A 9 -0.30 18.47 1.37
N SER A 10 -0.13 19.55 0.62
CA SER A 10 -0.64 19.65 -0.73
C SER A 10 0.02 18.63 -1.65
N LYS A 11 -0.73 18.21 -2.66
CA LYS A 11 -0.21 17.27 -3.66
C LYS A 11 0.96 17.89 -4.43
N ARG A 12 1.87 17.04 -4.89
CA ARG A 12 2.85 17.41 -5.90
C ARG A 12 2.11 17.92 -7.15
N GLN A 13 2.60 19.04 -7.70
CA GLN A 13 2.05 19.65 -8.93
C GLN A 13 2.78 19.17 -10.20
N THR A 14 3.87 18.42 -10.05
CA THR A 14 4.61 17.87 -11.20
C THR A 14 3.82 16.77 -11.89
N THR A 15 3.93 16.73 -13.21
CA THR A 15 3.40 15.66 -14.07
C THR A 15 4.50 14.77 -14.63
N ASP A 16 5.76 15.02 -14.26
CA ASP A 16 6.91 14.25 -14.74
C ASP A 16 6.88 12.84 -14.15
N TYR A 17 6.73 11.84 -15.02
CA TYR A 17 6.66 10.44 -14.63
C TYR A 17 7.90 9.98 -13.87
N ASP A 18 9.08 10.44 -14.28
CA ASP A 18 10.33 10.01 -13.68
C ASP A 18 10.45 10.52 -12.24
N VAL A 19 10.08 11.78 -12.01
CA VAL A 19 10.01 12.36 -10.66
C VAL A 19 8.94 11.68 -9.80
N LEU A 20 7.81 11.28 -10.39
CA LEU A 20 6.69 10.69 -9.67
C LEU A 20 6.93 9.23 -9.29
N TRP A 21 7.66 8.45 -10.10
CA TRP A 21 7.78 7.00 -9.93
C TRP A 21 9.22 6.50 -9.76
N ASN A 22 10.18 7.11 -10.47
CA ASN A 22 11.59 6.70 -10.45
C ASN A 22 12.44 7.57 -9.51
N GLY A 23 11.83 8.57 -8.87
CA GLY A 23 12.47 9.39 -7.85
C GLY A 23 12.84 8.60 -6.59
N GLU A 24 13.44 9.29 -5.62
CA GLU A 24 13.93 8.69 -4.37
C GLU A 24 12.82 8.03 -3.54
N ASP A 25 11.57 8.50 -3.66
CA ASP A 25 10.43 7.89 -2.98
C ASP A 25 9.91 6.61 -3.64
N GLN A 26 10.49 6.20 -4.78
CA GLN A 26 10.11 5.02 -5.56
C GLN A 26 8.61 4.94 -5.87
N GLY A 27 7.93 6.09 -5.97
CA GLY A 27 6.48 6.17 -6.21
C GLY A 27 5.60 6.00 -4.97
N LEU A 28 6.16 5.95 -3.76
CA LEU A 28 5.39 5.90 -2.51
C LEU A 28 4.54 7.16 -2.33
N ILE A 29 5.08 8.35 -2.60
CA ILE A 29 4.32 9.60 -2.45
C ILE A 29 3.18 9.63 -3.48
N THR A 30 3.44 9.25 -4.74
CA THR A 30 2.40 9.20 -5.78
C THR A 30 1.30 8.20 -5.43
N SER A 31 1.68 7.03 -4.91
CA SER A 31 0.73 6.00 -4.50
C SER A 31 -0.15 6.46 -3.34
N TRP A 32 0.45 7.12 -2.34
CA TRP A 32 -0.27 7.71 -1.22
C TRP A 32 -1.22 8.83 -1.65
N GLU A 33 -0.76 9.75 -2.49
CA GLU A 33 -1.59 10.82 -3.06
C GLU A 33 -2.78 10.26 -3.86
N THR A 34 -2.55 9.20 -4.64
CA THR A 34 -3.60 8.47 -5.37
C THR A 34 -4.60 7.84 -4.41
N GLY A 35 -4.11 7.27 -3.29
CA GLY A 35 -4.96 6.77 -2.21
C GLY A 35 -5.88 7.84 -1.62
N ARG A 36 -5.37 9.06 -1.41
CA ARG A 36 -6.18 10.20 -0.91
C ARG A 36 -7.30 10.60 -1.88
N ASP A 37 -7.03 10.59 -3.19
CA ASP A 37 -8.07 10.87 -4.19
C ASP A 37 -9.07 9.73 -4.30
N LYS A 38 -8.58 8.50 -4.22
CA LYS A 38 -9.43 7.31 -4.21
C LYS A 38 -10.37 7.34 -3.01
N ALA A 39 -9.93 7.84 -1.86
CA ALA A 39 -10.80 7.98 -0.69
C ALA A 39 -11.96 8.97 -0.88
N LYS A 40 -11.74 10.02 -1.68
CA LYS A 40 -12.77 11.02 -2.01
C LYS A 40 -13.76 10.49 -3.05
N SER A 41 -13.26 9.76 -4.03
CA SER A 41 -14.07 9.20 -5.12
C SER A 41 -14.83 7.93 -4.71
N ASP A 42 -14.28 7.14 -3.79
CA ASP A 42 -14.84 5.89 -3.30
C ASP A 42 -14.77 5.84 -1.76
N PRO A 43 -15.71 6.51 -1.07
CA PRO A 43 -15.71 6.59 0.38
C PRO A 43 -16.02 5.25 1.05
N GLU A 44 -16.69 4.32 0.36
CA GLU A 44 -16.96 2.98 0.89
C GLU A 44 -15.66 2.17 0.98
N LEU A 45 -14.84 2.20 -0.08
CA LEU A 45 -13.52 1.58 -0.06
C LEU A 45 -12.63 2.17 1.04
N ALA A 46 -12.68 3.49 1.23
CA ALA A 46 -11.94 4.17 2.30
C ALA A 46 -12.43 3.74 3.69
N ALA A 47 -13.74 3.62 3.90
CA ALA A 47 -14.31 3.16 5.17
C ALA A 47 -13.84 1.74 5.51
N ARG A 48 -13.81 0.85 4.52
CA ARG A 48 -13.27 -0.52 4.67
C ARG A 48 -11.79 -0.50 5.03
N ALA A 49 -10.99 0.30 4.33
CA ALA A 49 -9.57 0.47 4.66
C ALA A 49 -9.39 1.00 6.09
N LYS A 50 -10.19 1.97 6.52
CA LYS A 50 -10.20 2.52 7.90
C LYS A 50 -10.55 1.48 8.96
N ASN A 51 -11.44 0.54 8.64
CA ASN A 51 -11.78 -0.61 9.49
C ASN A 51 -10.68 -1.70 9.55
N GLY A 52 -9.50 -1.44 8.96
CA GLY A 52 -8.37 -2.37 8.99
C GLY A 52 -8.44 -3.45 7.91
N GLU A 53 -9.36 -3.33 6.95
CA GLU A 53 -9.36 -4.24 5.81
C GLU A 53 -8.19 -3.93 4.88
N LEU A 54 -7.47 -4.98 4.49
CA LEU A 54 -6.50 -4.91 3.40
C LEU A 54 -7.27 -5.03 2.08
N VAL A 55 -7.93 -3.94 1.67
CA VAL A 55 -8.78 -3.87 0.47
C VAL A 55 -7.98 -4.15 -0.82
N MET A 56 -8.66 -4.62 -1.86
CA MET A 56 -8.02 -4.83 -3.18
C MET A 56 -7.72 -3.48 -3.84
N LEU A 57 -6.48 -3.27 -4.24
CA LEU A 57 -5.98 -2.05 -4.91
C LEU A 57 -5.22 -2.43 -6.18
N GLY A 58 -4.76 -1.43 -6.94
CA GLY A 58 -3.89 -1.64 -8.10
C GLY A 58 -2.50 -2.18 -7.75
N TRP A 59 -2.14 -2.21 -6.47
CA TRP A 59 -0.87 -2.74 -5.96
C TRP A 59 -1.03 -4.10 -5.31
N LYS A 60 0.02 -4.93 -5.41
CA LYS A 60 0.09 -6.24 -4.75
C LYS A 60 0.06 -6.06 -3.23
N GLY A 61 -0.92 -6.67 -2.57
CA GLY A 61 -1.06 -6.53 -1.12
C GLY A 61 -2.47 -6.70 -0.57
N GLY A 62 -3.49 -6.49 -1.41
CA GLY A 62 -4.89 -6.66 -1.01
C GLY A 62 -5.25 -8.12 -0.70
N VAL A 63 -6.23 -8.30 0.17
CA VAL A 63 -6.76 -9.61 0.58
C VAL A 63 -8.25 -9.69 0.28
N GLY A 64 -8.56 -10.23 -0.91
CA GLY A 64 -9.94 -10.43 -1.38
C GLY A 64 -10.68 -11.57 -0.67
N LYS A 65 -9.97 -12.68 -0.39
CA LYS A 65 -10.50 -13.91 0.21
C LYS A 65 -9.53 -14.44 1.28
N PRO A 66 -9.99 -15.25 2.25
CA PRO A 66 -9.10 -15.97 3.16
C PRO A 66 -8.12 -16.85 2.36
N LEU A 67 -6.86 -16.90 2.79
CA LEU A 67 -5.83 -17.74 2.17
C LEU A 67 -5.56 -18.95 3.05
N LYS A 68 -5.32 -20.11 2.42
CA LYS A 68 -4.83 -21.32 3.12
C LYS A 68 -3.36 -21.17 3.51
N THR A 69 -2.60 -20.40 2.74
CA THR A 69 -1.19 -20.11 2.97
C THR A 69 -1.02 -19.05 4.07
N LYS A 70 -0.02 -19.24 4.93
CA LYS A 70 0.24 -18.34 6.06
C LYS A 70 1.09 -17.12 5.71
N ASN A 71 1.72 -17.11 4.54
CA ASN A 71 2.71 -16.11 4.15
C ASN A 71 2.29 -15.43 2.84
N LYS A 72 1.58 -14.31 2.95
CA LYS A 72 1.33 -13.42 1.81
C LYS A 72 2.34 -12.29 1.81
N TYR A 73 2.89 -11.96 0.64
CA TYR A 73 3.72 -10.78 0.46
C TYR A 73 3.02 -9.70 -0.37
N GLY A 74 3.27 -8.44 -0.03
CA GLY A 74 2.78 -7.25 -0.74
C GLY A 74 3.87 -6.20 -0.91
N GLY A 75 3.67 -5.26 -1.83
CA GLY A 75 4.63 -4.17 -2.07
C GLY A 75 4.39 -2.97 -1.17
N LEU A 76 5.43 -2.18 -0.89
CA LEU A 76 5.30 -0.95 -0.08
C LEU A 76 4.38 0.10 -0.74
N LEU A 77 4.27 0.12 -2.07
CA LEU A 77 3.32 0.97 -2.80
C LEU A 77 1.87 0.72 -2.40
N TYR A 78 1.54 -0.53 -2.06
CA TYR A 78 0.23 -0.86 -1.51
C TYR A 78 0.01 -0.17 -0.16
N VAL A 79 0.99 -0.24 0.74
CA VAL A 79 0.91 0.36 2.07
C VAL A 79 0.75 1.87 1.96
N ALA A 80 1.50 2.51 1.05
CA ALA A 80 1.39 3.94 0.81
C ALA A 80 -0.03 4.33 0.36
N MET A 81 -0.57 3.63 -0.64
CA MET A 81 -1.93 3.88 -1.11
C MET A 81 -2.98 3.60 -0.02
N TRP A 82 -2.78 2.58 0.80
CA TRP A 82 -3.67 2.21 1.90
C TRP A 82 -3.67 3.24 3.04
N GLN A 83 -2.50 3.78 3.44
CA GLN A 83 -2.40 4.93 4.35
C GLN A 83 -3.14 6.15 3.78
N GLY A 84 -2.99 6.40 2.47
CA GLY A 84 -3.69 7.49 1.78
C GLY A 84 -5.21 7.34 1.82
N LEU A 85 -5.71 6.11 1.61
CA LEU A 85 -7.15 5.80 1.71
C LEU A 85 -7.73 6.07 3.10
N ARG A 86 -6.93 5.81 4.13
CA ARG A 86 -7.31 6.01 5.52
C ARG A 86 -7.24 7.47 5.95
N GLY A 87 -6.64 8.33 5.14
CA GLY A 87 -6.36 9.71 5.52
C GLY A 87 -5.25 9.81 6.56
N GLU A 88 -4.30 8.89 6.53
CA GLU A 88 -3.14 8.86 7.43
C GLU A 88 -1.92 9.52 6.77
N ASN A 89 -0.95 9.91 7.59
CA ASN A 89 0.35 10.35 7.09
C ASN A 89 1.01 9.22 6.30
N LEU A 90 1.74 9.58 5.24
CA LEU A 90 2.66 8.64 4.62
C LEU A 90 3.82 8.44 5.58
N ASP A 91 4.07 7.19 5.96
CA ASP A 91 5.17 6.85 6.86
C ASP A 91 5.63 5.42 6.59
N ILE A 92 6.66 5.29 5.75
CA ILE A 92 7.17 4.01 5.28
C ILE A 92 8.69 4.05 5.25
N ASP A 93 9.33 3.06 5.86
CA ASP A 93 10.76 2.81 5.69
C ASP A 93 10.98 1.74 4.63
N LEU A 94 11.68 2.12 3.55
CA LEU A 94 11.99 1.28 2.40
C LEU A 94 12.85 0.06 2.74
N GLU A 95 13.59 0.11 3.85
CA GLU A 95 14.47 -0.97 4.31
C GLU A 95 13.78 -1.91 5.31
N SER A 96 12.59 -1.53 5.79
CA SER A 96 11.86 -2.26 6.81
C SER A 96 10.72 -3.08 6.19
N GLU A 97 10.48 -4.26 6.77
CA GLU A 97 9.29 -5.04 6.46
C GLU A 97 8.11 -4.56 7.32
N ILE A 98 6.96 -4.34 6.69
CA ILE A 98 5.74 -3.93 7.38
C ILE A 98 4.81 -5.13 7.45
N ARG A 99 4.43 -5.56 8.65
CA ARG A 99 3.48 -6.67 8.80
C ARG A 99 2.11 -6.14 9.22
N MET A 100 1.09 -6.47 8.43
CA MET A 100 -0.30 -6.12 8.73
C MET A 100 -1.19 -7.35 8.69
N ILE A 101 -2.34 -7.30 9.37
CA ILE A 101 -3.33 -8.38 9.37
C ILE A 101 -4.63 -7.80 8.84
N CYS A 102 -5.22 -8.42 7.83
CA CYS A 102 -6.54 -8.02 7.33
C CYS A 102 -7.59 -8.34 8.39
N THR A 103 -8.27 -7.34 8.93
CA THR A 103 -9.28 -7.54 9.99
C THR A 103 -10.47 -8.38 9.51
N ARG A 104 -10.84 -8.28 8.23
CA ARG A 104 -11.95 -9.04 7.63
C ARG A 104 -11.66 -10.53 7.44
N THR A 105 -10.42 -10.90 7.10
CA THR A 105 -10.09 -12.29 6.74
C THR A 105 -9.09 -12.96 7.69
N GLY A 106 -8.48 -12.21 8.60
CA GLY A 106 -7.44 -12.68 9.52
C GLY A 106 -6.09 -13.00 8.85
N VAL A 107 -5.95 -12.76 7.55
CA VAL A 107 -4.73 -13.11 6.79
C VAL A 107 -3.61 -12.11 7.14
N PRO A 108 -2.46 -12.59 7.64
CA PRO A 108 -1.28 -11.75 7.80
C PRO A 108 -0.59 -11.53 6.45
N VAL A 109 -0.13 -10.31 6.20
CA VAL A 109 0.59 -9.91 5.00
C VAL A 109 1.86 -9.17 5.40
N THR A 110 2.98 -9.56 4.80
CA THR A 110 4.28 -8.89 4.97
C THR A 110 4.56 -8.03 3.74
N TYR A 111 4.79 -6.75 3.95
CA TYR A 111 5.06 -5.78 2.90
C TYR A 111 6.53 -5.43 2.85
N THR A 112 7.11 -5.46 1.65
CA THR A 112 8.55 -5.31 1.45
C THR A 112 8.85 -4.66 0.10
N SER A 113 10.02 -4.02 0.00
CA SER A 113 10.62 -3.56 -1.26
C SER A 113 11.36 -4.68 -2.01
N ASN A 114 11.54 -5.85 -1.39
CA ASN A 114 12.29 -6.96 -1.97
C ASN A 114 11.50 -7.67 -3.09
N VAL A 115 11.85 -7.37 -4.33
CA VAL A 115 11.24 -7.91 -5.55
C VAL A 115 11.25 -9.45 -5.58
N LYS A 116 12.28 -10.11 -5.03
CA LYS A 116 12.36 -11.57 -5.03
C LYS A 116 11.25 -12.20 -4.18
N LEU A 117 10.98 -11.64 -3.00
CA LEU A 117 9.89 -12.10 -2.12
C LEU A 117 8.52 -11.81 -2.74
N LEU A 118 8.39 -10.67 -3.43
CA LEU A 118 7.18 -10.33 -4.15
C LEU A 118 6.90 -11.37 -5.24
N CYS A 119 7.84 -11.67 -6.14
CA CYS A 119 7.62 -12.65 -7.21
C CYS A 119 7.38 -14.08 -6.69
N ALA A 120 8.12 -14.54 -5.67
CA ALA A 120 7.99 -15.90 -5.15
C ALA A 120 6.62 -16.21 -4.50
N SER A 121 5.92 -15.18 -4.01
CA SER A 121 4.61 -15.33 -3.37
C SER A 121 3.45 -15.65 -4.33
N GLU A 122 3.69 -15.66 -5.65
CA GLU A 122 2.69 -16.02 -6.67
C GLU A 122 2.56 -17.53 -6.91
N GLU A 123 3.58 -18.33 -6.59
CA GLU A 123 3.61 -19.76 -6.93
C GLU A 123 2.82 -20.68 -5.99
N SER A 124 2.18 -20.16 -4.94
CA SER A 124 1.56 -20.97 -3.87
C SER A 124 0.03 -20.89 -3.79
N ASP A 125 -0.63 -20.26 -4.77
CA ASP A 125 -2.08 -20.01 -4.79
C ASP A 125 -2.84 -20.88 -5.84
N ASP A 126 -2.30 -22.05 -6.21
CA ASP A 126 -3.00 -23.10 -6.99
C ASP A 126 -3.65 -24.15 -6.07
#